data_AF-A0A238LF00-F1
#
_entry.id   AF-A0A238LF00-F1
#
_cell.length_a   1.000
_cell.length_b   1.000
_cell.length_c   1.000
_cell.angle_alpha   90.00
_cell.angle_beta   90.00
_cell.angle_gamma   90.00
#
_symmetry.space_group_name_H-M   'P 1'
#
loop_
_entity.id
_entity.type
_entity.pdbx_description
1 polymer ?
#
loop_
_entity_poly.entity_id
_entity_poly.type
_entity_poly.pdbx_seq_one_letter_code
_entity_poly.pdbx_strand_id
1 'polypeptide(L)'
;MKIKLNKLEFDVLGVPGPLRNALLTDPTIMQGVWRRVWEWDHVAQEGKLLTQVTEKKALPLPNGLSFFVPKKTADGSYAVNQGPSKLMAKRFVEQVGGKSVADVLGALQKIMGVPMRTIPYDQFAPLNPISSYAIRMHTEFNVVQLKEASRNLSGYLFIPGQVVFVAEVKDKGDEAAFDAMLAENPKLAQAQNAQIVPAQGKANQNARMIALAQRIGELRPLVEAATEGGKPLEDTNLRNAFGRTVSEWRAIAPKEQPTAKA
;
A
#
# COMPACT_ATOMS: atom_id res chain seq x y z
N MET A 1 4.52 13.26 -15.49
CA MET A 1 3.28 12.78 -16.16
C MET A 1 2.11 13.62 -15.68
N LYS A 2 0.98 13.57 -16.38
CA LYS A 2 -0.25 14.26 -15.96
C LYS A 2 -1.42 13.29 -15.84
N ILE A 3 -2.33 13.57 -14.90
CA ILE A 3 -3.64 12.93 -14.78
C ILE A 3 -4.70 13.99 -15.02
N LYS A 4 -5.60 13.72 -15.97
CA LYS A 4 -6.73 14.60 -16.24
C LYS A 4 -7.94 14.16 -15.40
N LEU A 5 -8.44 15.06 -14.55
CA LEU A 5 -9.69 14.88 -13.83
C LEU A 5 -10.67 15.93 -14.34
N ASN A 6 -11.68 15.45 -15.07
CA ASN A 6 -12.64 16.30 -15.78
C ASN A 6 -11.92 17.29 -16.71
N LYS A 7 -12.01 18.61 -16.44
CA LYS A 7 -11.38 19.67 -17.26
C LYS A 7 -10.01 20.10 -16.74
N LEU A 8 -9.54 19.55 -15.62
CA LEU A 8 -8.27 19.94 -14.99
C LEU A 8 -7.20 18.88 -15.21
N GLU A 9 -5.97 19.32 -15.46
CA GLU A 9 -4.80 18.47 -15.53
C GLU A 9 -3.96 18.63 -14.28
N PHE A 10 -3.63 17.52 -13.64
CA PHE A 10 -2.79 17.49 -12.45
C PHE A 10 -1.44 16.90 -12.80
N ASP A 11 -0.38 17.62 -12.45
CA ASP A 11 0.96 17.05 -12.42
C ASP A 11 1.03 16.00 -11.32
N VAL A 12 1.62 14.86 -11.65
CA VAL A 12 1.86 13.78 -10.69
C VAL A 12 3.31 13.87 -10.23
N LEU A 13 3.51 14.12 -8.93
CA LEU A 13 4.81 14.35 -8.32
C LEU A 13 5.10 13.30 -7.25
N GLY A 14 6.39 12.98 -7.07
CA GLY A 14 6.84 12.15 -5.95
C GLY A 14 6.67 12.88 -4.61
N VAL A 15 6.43 12.13 -3.55
CA VAL A 15 6.26 12.68 -2.20
C VAL A 15 7.48 12.36 -1.33
N PRO A 16 8.15 13.38 -0.76
CA PRO A 16 9.32 13.18 0.11
C PRO A 16 9.02 12.34 1.35
N GLY A 17 10.00 11.56 1.79
CA GLY A 17 9.89 10.61 2.91
C GLY A 17 9.21 11.14 4.17
N PRO A 18 9.62 12.27 4.76
CA PRO A 18 9.00 12.78 5.98
C PRO A 18 7.51 13.11 5.80
N LEU A 19 7.12 13.69 4.66
CA LEU A 19 5.72 13.98 4.35
C LEU A 19 4.93 12.70 4.05
N ARG A 20 5.54 11.76 3.30
CA ARG A 20 4.95 10.44 3.03
C ARG A 20 4.64 9.69 4.32
N ASN A 21 5.55 9.72 5.30
CA ASN A 21 5.34 9.07 6.58
C ASN A 21 4.16 9.70 7.35
N ALA A 22 4.08 11.03 7.40
CA ALA A 22 2.96 11.73 8.03
C ALA A 22 1.60 11.47 7.35
N LEU A 23 1.61 11.30 6.03
CA LEU A 23 0.40 10.93 5.26
C LEU A 23 -0.07 9.51 5.57
N LEU A 24 0.87 8.57 5.72
CA LEU A 24 0.55 7.15 5.99
C LEU A 24 0.12 6.92 7.45
N THR A 25 0.46 7.81 8.37
CA THR A 25 0.00 7.75 9.76
C THR A 25 -1.33 8.48 10.01
N ASP A 26 -1.91 9.12 8.99
CA ASP A 26 -3.24 9.71 9.11
C ASP A 26 -4.28 8.62 9.46
N PRO A 27 -5.10 8.81 10.50
CA PRO A 27 -6.05 7.78 10.96
C PRO A 27 -7.00 7.27 9.88
N THR A 28 -7.39 8.13 8.93
CA THR A 28 -8.29 7.76 7.83
C THR A 28 -7.58 6.83 6.85
N ILE A 29 -6.30 7.07 6.59
CA ILE A 29 -5.49 6.25 5.69
C ILE A 29 -5.09 4.93 6.36
N MET A 30 -4.79 4.96 7.66
CA MET A 30 -4.43 3.78 8.45
C MET A 30 -5.48 2.66 8.40
N GLN A 31 -6.77 3.02 8.30
CA GLN A 31 -7.87 2.06 8.12
C GLN A 31 -7.78 1.28 6.79
N GLY A 32 -7.20 1.89 5.75
CA GLY A 32 -6.95 1.24 4.47
C GLY A 32 -5.66 0.42 4.46
N VAL A 33 -4.68 0.79 5.28
CA VAL A 33 -3.38 0.11 5.42
C VAL A 33 -3.57 -1.26 6.07
N TRP A 34 -4.31 -1.34 7.18
CA TRP A 34 -4.56 -2.59 7.89
C TRP A 34 -6.02 -3.00 7.83
N ARG A 35 -6.29 -4.18 7.27
CA ARG A 35 -7.64 -4.77 7.23
C ARG A 35 -7.60 -6.21 7.73
N ARG A 36 -8.53 -6.57 8.64
CA ARG A 36 -8.86 -7.98 8.87
C ARG A 36 -9.78 -8.41 7.73
N VAL A 37 -9.40 -9.46 6.99
CA VAL A 37 -10.09 -9.84 5.75
C VAL A 37 -10.83 -11.16 5.87
N TRP A 38 -10.40 -12.03 6.79
CA TRP A 38 -10.97 -13.35 6.98
C TRP A 38 -10.65 -13.88 8.38
N GLU A 39 -11.49 -14.77 8.90
CA GLU A 39 -11.33 -15.46 10.18
C GLU A 39 -11.60 -16.96 10.04
N TRP A 40 -10.84 -17.76 10.79
CA TRP A 40 -11.05 -19.18 11.00
C TRP A 40 -11.43 -19.44 12.45
N ASP A 41 -12.47 -20.24 12.66
CA ASP A 41 -12.81 -20.82 13.96
C ASP A 41 -12.51 -22.32 13.91
N HIS A 42 -11.54 -22.77 14.70
CA HIS A 42 -11.16 -24.18 14.74
C HIS A 42 -12.15 -25.06 15.53
N VAL A 43 -12.95 -24.49 16.43
CA VAL A 43 -13.95 -25.26 17.18
C VAL A 43 -15.16 -25.51 16.29
N ALA A 44 -15.64 -24.46 15.61
CA ALA A 44 -16.76 -24.57 14.68
C ALA A 44 -16.36 -25.19 13.32
N GLN A 45 -15.05 -25.23 13.00
CA GLN A 45 -14.52 -25.63 11.69
C GLN A 45 -15.08 -24.77 10.54
N GLU A 46 -15.23 -23.47 10.81
CA GLU A 46 -15.85 -22.53 9.88
C GLU A 46 -14.94 -21.33 9.58
N GLY A 47 -14.92 -20.94 8.30
CA GLY A 47 -14.22 -19.75 7.83
C GLY A 47 -15.18 -18.63 7.44
N LYS A 48 -14.92 -17.41 7.90
CA LYS A 48 -15.77 -16.23 7.64
C LYS A 48 -14.98 -15.10 6.99
N LEU A 49 -15.50 -14.58 5.88
CA LEU A 49 -15.02 -13.33 5.29
C LEU A 49 -15.48 -12.13 6.11
N LEU A 50 -14.55 -11.22 6.40
CA LEU A 50 -14.81 -9.99 7.15
C LEU A 50 -14.95 -8.75 6.28
N THR A 51 -14.73 -8.91 4.98
CA THR A 51 -14.78 -7.83 4.02
C THR A 51 -15.42 -8.31 2.73
N GLN A 52 -15.87 -7.37 1.91
CA GLN A 52 -16.44 -7.68 0.62
C GLN A 52 -15.35 -8.17 -0.33
N VAL A 53 -15.61 -9.31 -0.97
CA VAL A 53 -14.78 -9.88 -2.02
C VAL A 53 -15.58 -9.90 -3.31
N THR A 54 -14.87 -9.98 -4.43
CA THR A 54 -15.49 -10.27 -5.72
C THR A 54 -15.99 -11.72 -5.78
N GLU A 55 -16.78 -12.05 -6.80
CA GLU A 55 -17.25 -13.42 -7.06
C GLU A 55 -16.11 -14.44 -7.15
N LYS A 56 -14.92 -13.99 -7.58
CA LYS A 56 -13.69 -14.80 -7.63
C LYS A 56 -12.92 -14.86 -6.30
N LYS A 57 -13.56 -14.50 -5.18
CA LYS A 57 -12.95 -14.40 -3.83
C LYS A 57 -11.70 -13.50 -3.78
N ALA A 58 -11.61 -12.53 -4.70
CA ALA A 58 -10.50 -11.57 -4.72
C ALA A 58 -10.88 -10.30 -3.96
N LEU A 59 -9.94 -9.81 -3.15
CA LEU A 59 -10.06 -8.58 -2.38
C LEU A 59 -9.81 -7.36 -3.27
N PRO A 60 -10.75 -6.41 -3.36
CA PRO A 60 -10.47 -5.12 -3.98
C PRO A 60 -9.48 -4.31 -3.13
N LEU A 61 -8.51 -3.73 -3.83
CA LEU A 61 -7.51 -2.83 -3.26
C LEU A 61 -7.77 -1.43 -3.83
N PRO A 62 -8.70 -0.65 -3.25
CA PRO A 62 -9.02 0.68 -3.77
C PRO A 62 -7.86 1.64 -3.56
N ASN A 63 -7.74 2.60 -4.47
CA ASN A 63 -6.88 3.76 -4.24
C ASN A 63 -7.45 4.61 -3.09
N GLY A 64 -6.60 5.38 -2.43
CA GLY A 64 -6.98 6.37 -1.42
C GLY A 64 -6.72 7.79 -1.90
N LEU A 65 -7.43 8.77 -1.33
CA LEU A 65 -7.24 10.18 -1.62
C LEU A 65 -7.27 10.99 -0.32
N SER A 66 -6.27 11.85 -0.12
CA SER A 66 -6.22 12.80 1.00
C SER A 66 -5.93 14.21 0.51
N PHE A 67 -6.41 15.21 1.24
CA PHE A 67 -6.15 16.64 0.98
C PHE A 67 -5.33 17.27 2.11
N PHE A 68 -4.45 16.46 2.70
CA PHE A 68 -3.57 16.84 3.82
C PHE A 68 -2.76 18.10 3.49
N VAL A 69 -3.03 19.19 4.19
CA VAL A 69 -2.18 20.38 4.13
C VAL A 69 -1.17 20.27 5.28
N PRO A 70 0.14 20.15 4.99
CA PRO A 70 1.14 19.98 6.03
C PRO A 70 1.30 21.25 6.86
N LYS A 71 1.40 21.08 8.18
CA LYS A 71 1.95 22.06 9.12
C LYS A 71 3.21 21.47 9.73
N LYS A 72 4.32 22.22 9.72
CA LYS A 72 5.52 21.82 10.46
C LYS A 72 5.29 22.02 11.95
N THR A 73 5.63 21.00 12.74
CA THR A 73 5.65 21.04 14.20
C THR A 73 7.01 21.53 14.71
N ALA A 74 7.12 21.76 16.02
CA ALA A 74 8.33 22.32 16.62
C ALA A 74 9.57 21.40 16.50
N ASP A 75 9.34 20.09 16.44
CA ASP A 75 10.34 19.04 16.17
C ASP A 75 10.68 18.88 14.67
N GLY A 76 10.10 19.71 13.80
CA GLY A 76 10.33 19.66 12.36
C GLY A 76 9.55 18.57 11.62
N SER A 77 8.74 17.77 12.32
CA SER A 77 7.87 16.77 11.71
C SER A 77 6.65 17.42 11.03
N TYR A 78 5.91 16.62 10.25
CA TYR A 78 4.71 17.08 9.56
C TYR A 78 3.47 16.61 10.30
N ALA A 79 2.59 17.56 10.64
CA ALA A 79 1.26 17.30 11.16
C ALA A 79 0.17 17.82 10.21
N VAL A 80 -1.04 17.30 10.35
CA VAL A 80 -2.20 17.75 9.56
C VAL A 80 -2.65 19.14 10.00
N ASN A 81 -2.82 20.05 9.04
CA ASN A 81 -3.48 21.32 9.28
C ASN A 81 -4.98 21.19 8.99
N GLN A 82 -5.79 20.90 10.01
CA GLN A 82 -7.20 20.47 9.86
C GLN A 82 -8.06 21.45 9.05
N GLY A 83 -8.04 22.75 9.38
CA GLY A 83 -8.85 23.77 8.68
C GLY A 83 -8.47 23.90 7.20
N PRO A 84 -7.20 24.18 6.88
CA PRO A 84 -6.71 24.22 5.50
C PRO A 84 -6.88 22.91 4.72
N SER A 85 -6.78 21.75 5.36
CA SER A 85 -7.02 20.46 4.71
C SER A 85 -8.49 20.30 4.30
N LYS A 86 -9.43 20.68 5.17
CA LYS A 86 -10.87 20.70 4.84
C LYS A 86 -11.17 21.69 3.72
N LEU A 87 -10.58 22.88 3.76
CA LEU A 87 -10.74 23.89 2.70
C LEU A 87 -10.15 23.40 1.37
N MET A 88 -8.98 22.76 1.39
CA MET A 88 -8.37 22.17 0.20
C MET A 88 -9.26 21.08 -0.39
N ALA A 89 -9.80 20.18 0.44
CA ALA A 89 -10.74 19.15 0.00
C ALA A 89 -11.97 19.76 -0.70
N LYS A 90 -12.61 20.76 -0.06
CA LYS A 90 -13.76 21.47 -0.63
C LYS A 90 -13.42 22.10 -1.97
N ARG A 91 -12.35 22.90 -2.02
CA ARG A 91 -11.89 23.57 -3.26
C ARG A 91 -11.55 22.57 -4.35
N PHE A 92 -10.86 21.48 -4.01
CA PHE A 92 -10.49 20.45 -4.98
C PHE A 92 -11.73 19.83 -5.61
N VAL A 93 -12.67 19.35 -4.79
CA VAL A 93 -13.92 18.70 -5.24
C VAL A 93 -14.74 19.64 -6.12
N GLU A 94 -14.94 20.90 -5.70
CA GLU A 94 -15.68 21.91 -6.47
C GLU A 94 -15.01 22.18 -7.83
N GLN A 95 -13.69 22.35 -7.86
CA GLN A 95 -12.97 22.74 -9.08
C GLN A 95 -12.85 21.60 -10.10
N VAL A 96 -12.76 20.34 -9.65
CA VAL A 96 -12.85 19.17 -10.55
C VAL A 96 -14.29 18.87 -10.97
N GLY A 97 -15.28 19.52 -10.37
CA GLY A 97 -16.71 19.32 -10.67
C GLY A 97 -17.31 18.07 -10.05
N GLY A 98 -16.75 17.57 -8.94
CA GLY A 98 -17.34 16.48 -8.15
C GLY A 98 -18.37 17.01 -7.14
N LYS A 99 -19.29 16.15 -6.68
CA LYS A 99 -20.21 16.47 -5.57
C LYS A 99 -19.64 16.04 -4.22
N SER A 100 -18.71 15.09 -4.23
CA SER A 100 -18.09 14.54 -3.04
C SER A 100 -16.65 14.08 -3.30
N VAL A 101 -15.91 13.81 -2.22
CA VAL A 101 -14.59 13.15 -2.32
C VAL A 101 -14.72 11.75 -2.94
N ALA A 102 -15.82 11.05 -2.67
CA ALA A 102 -16.07 9.73 -3.24
C ALA A 102 -16.24 9.78 -4.77
N ASP A 103 -16.85 10.85 -5.31
CA ASP A 103 -16.97 11.04 -6.76
C ASP A 103 -15.60 11.22 -7.42
N VAL A 104 -14.74 12.04 -6.79
CA VAL A 104 -13.36 12.27 -7.26
C VAL A 104 -12.57 10.97 -7.19
N LEU A 105 -12.71 10.22 -6.10
CA LEU A 105 -12.05 8.94 -5.94
C LEU A 105 -12.55 7.92 -6.97
N GLY A 106 -13.85 7.88 -7.27
CA GLY A 106 -14.42 7.03 -8.31
C GLY A 106 -13.90 7.38 -9.71
N ALA A 107 -13.74 8.67 -10.02
CA ALA A 107 -13.12 9.11 -11.26
C ALA A 107 -11.64 8.68 -11.34
N LEU A 108 -10.89 8.82 -10.23
CA LEU A 108 -9.51 8.33 -10.14
C LEU A 108 -9.44 6.82 -10.30
N GLN A 109 -10.36 6.05 -9.70
CA GLN A 109 -10.41 4.59 -9.86
C GLN A 109 -10.68 4.16 -11.30
N LYS A 110 -11.45 4.92 -12.09
CA LYS A 110 -11.62 4.66 -13.52
C LYS A 110 -10.33 4.86 -14.33
N ILE A 111 -9.50 5.82 -13.92
CA ILE A 111 -8.21 6.13 -14.58
C ILE A 111 -7.12 5.13 -14.15
N MET A 112 -7.09 4.83 -12.84
CA MET A 112 -6.03 4.06 -12.19
C MET A 112 -6.33 2.57 -12.12
N GLY A 113 -7.57 2.16 -12.37
CA GLY A 113 -8.10 0.84 -12.06
C GLY A 113 -8.19 0.57 -10.56
N VAL A 114 -8.87 -0.53 -10.22
CA VAL A 114 -8.94 -1.08 -8.86
C VAL A 114 -8.29 -2.47 -8.89
N PRO A 115 -7.03 -2.60 -8.47
CA PRO A 115 -6.38 -3.89 -8.46
C PRO A 115 -7.03 -4.84 -7.44
N MET A 116 -6.80 -6.13 -7.64
CA MET A 116 -7.33 -7.18 -6.79
C MET A 116 -6.26 -8.19 -6.41
N ARG A 117 -6.37 -8.78 -5.22
CA ARG A 117 -5.53 -9.90 -4.77
C ARG A 117 -6.35 -10.95 -4.03
N THR A 118 -5.99 -12.21 -4.20
CA THR A 118 -6.63 -13.34 -3.53
C THR A 118 -6.00 -13.57 -2.17
N ILE A 119 -6.81 -13.96 -1.19
CA ILE A 119 -6.31 -14.38 0.12
C ILE A 119 -5.59 -15.73 -0.05
N PRO A 120 -4.35 -15.88 0.43
CA PRO A 120 -3.58 -17.12 0.28
C PRO A 120 -3.97 -18.14 1.36
N TYR A 121 -5.19 -18.67 1.29
CA TYR A 121 -5.74 -19.60 2.30
C TYR A 121 -4.84 -20.82 2.53
N ASP A 122 -4.32 -21.43 1.46
CA ASP A 122 -3.52 -22.64 1.53
C ASP A 122 -2.25 -22.47 2.37
N GLN A 123 -1.68 -21.27 2.41
CA GLN A 123 -0.50 -20.99 3.24
C GLN A 123 -0.81 -21.04 4.74
N PHE A 124 -2.05 -20.75 5.13
CA PHE A 124 -2.47 -20.71 6.54
C PHE A 124 -3.30 -21.94 6.94
N ALA A 125 -3.72 -22.76 5.97
CA ALA A 125 -4.48 -23.99 6.21
C ALA A 125 -3.89 -24.93 7.27
N PRO A 126 -2.55 -25.07 7.43
CA PRO A 126 -1.99 -25.90 8.50
C PRO A 126 -2.35 -25.45 9.93
N LEU A 127 -2.77 -24.19 10.13
CA LEU A 127 -3.25 -23.69 11.43
C LEU A 127 -4.66 -24.17 11.79
N ASN A 128 -5.44 -24.59 10.78
CA ASN A 128 -6.86 -24.86 10.91
C ASN A 128 -7.22 -25.95 11.96
N PRO A 129 -6.44 -27.04 12.12
CA PRO A 129 -6.82 -28.10 13.05
C PRO A 129 -6.70 -27.74 14.53
N ILE A 130 -5.91 -26.71 14.87
CA ILE A 130 -5.46 -26.47 16.26
C ILE A 130 -5.55 -25.02 16.74
N SER A 131 -5.95 -24.08 15.87
CA SER A 131 -6.02 -22.67 16.26
C SER A 131 -7.10 -21.88 15.53
N SER A 132 -7.76 -20.98 16.24
CA SER A 132 -8.59 -19.95 15.64
C SER A 132 -7.73 -18.72 15.35
N TYR A 133 -7.87 -18.15 14.16
CA TYR A 133 -7.02 -17.03 13.73
C TYR A 133 -7.75 -16.08 12.79
N ALA A 134 -7.27 -14.83 12.71
CA ALA A 134 -7.66 -13.88 11.68
C ALA A 134 -6.54 -13.73 10.65
N ILE A 135 -6.88 -13.62 9.37
CA ILE A 135 -5.93 -13.14 8.36
C ILE A 135 -6.01 -11.61 8.33
N ARG A 136 -4.89 -10.98 8.69
CA ARG A 136 -4.66 -9.55 8.55
C ARG A 136 -3.93 -9.27 7.25
N MET A 137 -4.42 -8.28 6.52
CA MET A 137 -3.79 -7.75 5.31
C MET A 137 -3.21 -6.37 5.60
N HIS A 138 -1.92 -6.22 5.34
CA HIS A 138 -1.22 -4.95 5.25
C HIS A 138 -1.14 -4.52 3.79
N THR A 139 -1.53 -3.29 3.47
CA THR A 139 -1.34 -2.70 2.14
C THR A 139 -0.23 -1.66 2.20
N GLU A 140 0.87 -1.88 1.47
CA GLU A 140 1.87 -0.85 1.24
C GLU A 140 1.40 0.05 0.08
N PHE A 141 1.17 1.33 0.38
CA PHE A 141 0.77 2.33 -0.61
C PHE A 141 1.98 3.07 -1.18
N ASN A 142 1.99 3.21 -2.50
CA ASN A 142 2.74 4.25 -3.18
C ASN A 142 1.98 5.56 -3.07
N VAL A 143 2.67 6.64 -2.69
CA VAL A 143 2.04 7.95 -2.50
C VAL A 143 2.59 8.93 -3.51
N VAL A 144 1.70 9.57 -4.27
CA VAL A 144 2.01 10.66 -5.20
C VAL A 144 1.18 11.88 -4.87
N GLN A 145 1.72 13.06 -5.16
CA GLN A 145 0.98 14.31 -5.10
C GLN A 145 0.38 14.61 -6.47
N LEU A 146 -0.91 14.93 -6.48
CA LEU A 146 -1.61 15.56 -7.60
C LEU A 146 -1.57 17.07 -7.38
N LYS A 147 -0.90 17.81 -8.27
CA LYS A 147 -0.76 19.26 -8.17
C LYS A 147 -1.32 19.94 -9.41
N GLU A 148 -2.19 20.93 -9.22
CA GLU A 148 -2.60 21.86 -10.26
C GLU A 148 -2.22 23.26 -9.80
N ALA A 149 -1.21 23.83 -10.46
CA ALA A 149 -0.56 25.05 -9.98
C ALA A 149 -1.42 26.30 -10.21
N SER A 150 -2.18 26.39 -11.31
CA SER A 150 -2.90 27.62 -11.68
C SER A 150 -4.03 27.96 -10.69
N ARG A 151 -4.65 26.95 -10.08
CA ARG A 151 -5.72 27.10 -9.08
C ARG A 151 -5.26 26.80 -7.66
N ASN A 152 -3.96 26.54 -7.47
CA ASN A 152 -3.38 26.14 -6.19
C ASN A 152 -4.17 24.99 -5.54
N LEU A 153 -4.30 23.88 -6.28
CA LEU A 153 -4.95 22.65 -5.83
C LEU A 153 -3.90 21.56 -5.59
N SER A 154 -4.09 20.83 -4.51
CA SER A 154 -3.23 19.69 -4.17
C SER A 154 -4.04 18.57 -3.53
N GLY A 155 -3.74 17.33 -3.92
CA GLY A 155 -4.22 16.12 -3.26
C GLY A 155 -3.13 15.04 -3.27
N TYR A 156 -3.25 14.06 -2.38
CA TYR A 156 -2.33 12.93 -2.28
C TYR A 156 -3.08 11.65 -2.63
N LEU A 157 -2.60 10.98 -3.66
CA LEU A 157 -3.16 9.73 -4.16
C LEU A 157 -2.33 8.57 -3.60
N PHE A 158 -3.02 7.64 -2.95
CA PHE A 158 -2.47 6.42 -2.38
C PHE A 158 -2.81 5.26 -3.31
N ILE A 159 -1.80 4.62 -3.87
CA ILE A 159 -1.93 3.57 -4.89
C ILE A 159 -1.37 2.27 -4.31
N PRO A 160 -2.17 1.20 -4.17
CA PRO A 160 -1.68 -0.07 -3.65
C PRO A 160 -0.48 -0.59 -4.47
N GLY A 161 0.64 -0.82 -3.80
CA GLY A 161 1.88 -1.32 -4.41
C GLY A 161 2.13 -2.79 -4.12
N GLN A 162 2.04 -3.14 -2.84
CA GLN A 162 2.22 -4.49 -2.31
C GLN A 162 1.18 -4.77 -1.23
N VAL A 163 0.85 -6.03 -1.04
CA VAL A 163 0.07 -6.49 0.11
C VAL A 163 0.83 -7.59 0.85
N VAL A 164 0.71 -7.62 2.17
CA VAL A 164 1.25 -8.69 3.01
C VAL A 164 0.10 -9.29 3.81
N PHE A 165 -0.06 -10.60 3.72
CA PHE A 165 -1.01 -11.35 4.55
C PHE A 165 -0.28 -12.03 5.70
N VAL A 166 -0.85 -11.93 6.90
CA VAL A 166 -0.31 -12.52 8.13
C VAL A 166 -1.46 -13.13 8.92
N ALA A 167 -1.24 -14.30 9.52
CA ALA A 167 -2.17 -14.88 10.47
C ALA A 167 -1.96 -14.27 11.87
N GLU A 168 -3.03 -13.79 12.48
CA GLU A 168 -3.13 -13.33 13.86
C GLU A 168 -3.88 -14.40 14.65
N VAL A 169 -3.15 -15.26 15.35
CA VAL A 169 -3.73 -16.32 16.19
C VAL A 169 -4.49 -15.69 17.34
N LYS A 170 -5.74 -16.09 17.49
CA LYS A 170 -6.65 -15.61 18.54
C LYS A 170 -6.76 -16.59 19.70
N ASP A 171 -6.75 -17.87 19.37
CA ASP A 171 -6.93 -18.96 20.32
C ASP A 171 -6.14 -20.19 19.85
N LYS A 172 -5.47 -20.84 20.79
CA LYS A 172 -4.76 -22.10 20.58
C LYS A 172 -5.57 -23.18 21.30
N GLY A 173 -6.19 -24.10 20.58
CA GLY A 173 -7.05 -25.12 21.20
C GLY A 173 -6.28 -25.98 22.21
N ASP A 174 -5.11 -26.47 21.81
CA ASP A 174 -4.12 -27.11 22.68
C ASP A 174 -2.75 -26.44 22.43
N GLU A 175 -2.19 -25.86 23.48
CA GLU A 175 -0.92 -25.13 23.40
C GLU A 175 0.27 -26.05 23.09
N ALA A 176 0.31 -27.26 23.63
CA ALA A 176 1.39 -28.21 23.37
C ALA A 176 1.35 -28.70 21.91
N ALA A 177 0.15 -28.98 21.39
CA ALA A 177 -0.03 -29.36 19.99
C ALA A 177 0.27 -28.20 19.03
N PHE A 178 -0.09 -26.96 19.40
CA PHE A 178 0.23 -25.76 18.64
C PHE A 178 1.74 -25.53 18.55
N ASP A 179 2.45 -25.66 19.67
CA ASP A 179 3.90 -25.47 19.71
C ASP A 179 4.64 -26.58 18.96
N ALA A 180 4.18 -27.84 19.06
CA ALA A 180 4.70 -28.95 18.26
C ALA A 180 4.51 -28.72 16.75
N MET A 181 3.33 -28.26 16.33
CA MET A 181 3.07 -27.93 14.92
C MET A 181 4.01 -26.82 14.43
N LEU A 182 4.25 -25.78 15.23
CA LEU A 182 5.21 -24.71 14.86
C LEU A 182 6.65 -25.21 14.83
N ALA A 183 7.03 -26.16 15.69
CA ALA A 183 8.36 -26.78 15.66
C ALA A 183 8.57 -27.62 14.39
N GLU A 184 7.54 -28.34 13.94
CA GLU A 184 7.56 -29.10 12.68
C GLU A 184 7.49 -28.18 11.45
N ASN A 185 6.83 -27.03 11.59
CA ASN A 185 6.60 -26.06 10.52
C ASN A 185 7.06 -24.65 10.91
N PRO A 186 8.37 -24.42 11.13
CA PRO A 186 8.89 -23.15 11.64
C PRO A 186 8.60 -21.96 10.73
N LYS A 187 8.34 -22.20 9.45
CA LYS A 187 7.92 -21.18 8.48
C LYS A 187 6.52 -20.61 8.76
N LEU A 188 5.65 -21.33 9.47
CA LEU A 188 4.31 -20.86 9.83
C LEU A 188 4.34 -19.79 10.93
N ALA A 189 5.27 -19.89 11.88
CA ALA A 189 5.44 -18.89 12.95
C ALA A 189 5.74 -17.49 12.40
N GLN A 190 6.37 -17.42 11.22
CA GLN A 190 6.71 -16.19 10.52
C GLN A 190 6.04 -16.09 9.16
N ALA A 191 4.94 -16.83 8.94
CA ALA A 191 4.27 -16.88 7.64
C ALA A 191 3.76 -15.49 7.26
N GLN A 192 4.48 -14.85 6.35
CA GLN A 192 4.07 -13.64 5.67
C GLN A 192 3.96 -13.97 4.19
N ASN A 193 2.79 -13.72 3.61
CA ASN A 193 2.62 -13.80 2.16
C ASN A 193 2.66 -12.39 1.58
N ALA A 194 3.82 -12.00 1.05
CA ALA A 194 3.97 -10.74 0.35
C ALA A 194 3.63 -10.92 -1.14
N GLN A 195 2.70 -10.11 -1.65
CA GLN A 195 2.29 -10.10 -3.05
C GLN A 195 2.46 -8.70 -3.63
N ILE A 196 3.18 -8.59 -4.74
CA ILE A 196 3.20 -7.36 -5.53
C ILE A 196 1.82 -7.17 -6.14
N VAL A 197 1.25 -5.97 -6.08
CA VAL A 197 -0.04 -5.64 -6.72
C VAL A 197 0.21 -5.32 -8.20
N PRO A 198 -0.55 -5.88 -9.16
CA PRO A 198 -0.29 -5.65 -10.57
C PRO A 198 -0.83 -4.27 -10.99
N ALA A 199 -0.08 -3.55 -11.82
CA ALA A 199 -0.54 -2.26 -12.34
C ALA A 199 -1.76 -2.46 -13.27
N GLN A 200 -2.83 -1.71 -13.04
CA GLN A 200 -4.09 -1.80 -13.82
C GLN A 200 -4.11 -0.88 -15.04
N GLY A 201 -2.94 -0.66 -15.68
CA GLY A 201 -2.79 0.20 -16.85
C GLY A 201 -1.67 1.23 -16.73
N LYS A 202 -1.46 2.00 -17.81
CA LYS A 202 -0.33 2.93 -17.96
C LYS A 202 -0.34 4.07 -16.93
N ALA A 203 -1.51 4.62 -16.60
CA ALA A 203 -1.62 5.67 -15.58
C ALA A 203 -1.22 5.15 -14.18
N ASN A 204 -1.70 3.96 -13.82
CA ASN A 204 -1.34 3.28 -12.58
C ASN A 204 0.16 3.00 -12.49
N GLN A 205 0.70 2.37 -13.54
CA GLN A 205 2.11 2.04 -13.67
C GLN A 205 2.99 3.29 -13.52
N ASN A 206 2.72 4.34 -14.31
CA ASN A 206 3.55 5.55 -14.30
C ASN A 206 3.51 6.28 -12.96
N ALA A 207 2.34 6.39 -12.32
CA ALA A 207 2.24 7.05 -11.02
C ALA A 207 3.00 6.27 -9.93
N ARG A 208 2.89 4.94 -9.94
CA ARG A 208 3.68 4.08 -9.03
C ARG A 208 5.17 4.21 -9.29
N MET A 209 5.59 4.22 -10.56
CA MET A 209 6.99 4.45 -10.92
C MET A 209 7.49 5.81 -10.41
N ILE A 210 6.69 6.88 -10.46
CA ILE A 210 7.10 8.18 -9.87
C ILE A 210 7.30 8.08 -8.35
N ALA A 211 6.38 7.43 -7.62
CA ALA A 211 6.51 7.24 -6.17
C ALA A 211 7.73 6.37 -5.82
N LEU A 212 7.95 5.28 -6.56
CA LEU A 212 9.06 4.37 -6.35
C LEU A 212 10.40 5.04 -6.70
N ALA A 213 10.47 5.84 -7.77
CA ALA A 213 11.68 6.59 -8.14
C ALA A 213 12.11 7.52 -7.00
N GLN A 214 11.15 8.28 -6.44
CA GLN A 214 11.38 9.14 -5.27
C GLN A 214 11.92 8.32 -4.09
N ARG A 215 11.27 7.20 -3.76
CA ARG A 215 11.66 6.35 -2.63
C ARG A 215 13.03 5.69 -2.84
N ILE A 216 13.35 5.22 -4.04
CA ILE A 216 14.66 4.66 -4.38
C ILE A 216 15.73 5.75 -4.28
N GLY A 217 15.45 6.97 -4.76
CA GLY A 217 16.34 8.12 -4.64
C GLY A 217 16.67 8.47 -3.18
N GLU A 218 15.73 8.28 -2.27
CA GLU A 218 15.92 8.49 -0.83
C GLU A 218 16.68 7.35 -0.15
N LEU A 219 16.37 6.09 -0.50
CA LEU A 219 16.91 4.91 0.19
C LEU A 219 18.29 4.50 -0.30
N ARG A 220 18.60 4.69 -1.59
CA ARG A 220 19.87 4.24 -2.19
C ARG A 220 21.10 4.86 -1.52
N PRO A 221 21.18 6.19 -1.30
CA PRO A 221 22.34 6.77 -0.63
C PRO A 221 22.54 6.23 0.79
N LEU A 222 21.46 5.90 1.49
CA LEU A 222 21.53 5.30 2.83
C LEU A 222 22.09 3.87 2.78
N VAL A 223 21.67 3.08 1.79
CA VAL A 223 22.20 1.73 1.57
C VAL A 223 23.68 1.78 1.17
N GLU A 224 24.05 2.69 0.27
CA GLU A 224 25.44 2.88 -0.17
C GLU A 224 26.35 3.27 0.99
N ALA A 225 25.94 4.23 1.82
CA ALA A 225 26.68 4.62 3.01
C ALA A 225 26.80 3.46 4.03
N ALA A 226 25.73 2.69 4.23
CA ALA A 226 25.73 1.57 5.17
C ALA A 226 26.56 0.37 4.69
N THR A 227 26.80 0.24 3.38
CA THR A 227 27.57 -0.85 2.77
C THR A 227 28.97 -0.42 2.32
N GLU A 228 29.39 0.79 2.68
CA GLU A 228 30.69 1.35 2.34
C GLU A 228 31.84 0.44 2.81
N GLY A 229 32.82 0.23 1.93
CA GLY A 229 33.93 -0.70 2.18
C GLY A 229 33.55 -2.17 2.11
N GLY A 230 32.41 -2.52 1.49
CA GLY A 230 31.94 -3.89 1.33
C GLY A 230 31.27 -4.48 2.58
N LYS A 231 30.87 -3.62 3.52
CA LYS A 231 30.20 -4.05 4.74
C LYS A 231 28.81 -4.63 4.44
N PRO A 232 28.39 -5.68 5.15
CA PRO A 232 27.02 -6.16 5.08
C PRO A 232 26.03 -5.08 5.56
N LEU A 233 24.85 -5.04 4.95
CA LEU A 233 23.76 -4.17 5.38
C LEU A 233 23.08 -4.75 6.61
N GLU A 234 23.52 -4.34 7.80
CA GLU A 234 23.01 -4.80 9.09
C GLU A 234 21.61 -4.26 9.43
N ASP A 235 21.28 -3.03 9.00
CA ASP A 235 19.95 -2.45 9.20
C ASP A 235 18.91 -3.22 8.37
N THR A 236 18.22 -4.13 9.05
CA THR A 236 17.20 -4.99 8.45
C THR A 236 16.00 -4.19 7.96
N ASN A 237 15.66 -3.06 8.60
CA ASN A 237 14.55 -2.22 8.15
C ASN A 237 14.90 -1.51 6.84
N LEU A 238 16.11 -0.94 6.75
CA LEU A 238 16.59 -0.31 5.53
C LEU A 238 16.73 -1.33 4.40
N ARG A 239 17.32 -2.49 4.66
CA ARG A 239 17.44 -3.61 3.71
C ARG A 239 16.08 -4.03 3.15
N ASN A 240 15.12 -4.25 4.03
CA ASN A 240 13.79 -4.69 3.66
C ASN A 240 13.03 -3.59 2.89
N ALA A 241 13.11 -2.34 3.34
CA ALA A 241 12.47 -1.21 2.66
C ALA A 241 13.02 -1.01 1.25
N PHE A 242 14.34 -1.05 1.08
CA PHE A 242 14.98 -0.92 -0.23
C PHE A 242 14.67 -2.11 -1.13
N GLY A 243 14.85 -3.33 -0.62
CA GLY A 243 14.57 -4.57 -1.35
C GLY A 243 13.14 -4.65 -1.88
N ARG A 244 12.13 -4.35 -1.04
CA ARG A 244 10.72 -4.30 -1.46
C ARG A 244 10.46 -3.24 -2.51
N THR A 245 11.02 -2.04 -2.35
CA THR A 245 10.84 -0.93 -3.30
C THR A 245 11.43 -1.28 -4.67
N VAL A 246 12.64 -1.84 -4.71
CA VAL A 246 13.30 -2.25 -5.97
C VAL A 246 12.60 -3.45 -6.60
N SER A 247 12.13 -4.41 -5.80
CA SER A 247 11.39 -5.57 -6.31
C SER A 247 10.10 -5.16 -7.00
N GLU A 248 9.35 -4.24 -6.40
CA GLU A 248 8.15 -3.68 -7.02
C GLU A 248 8.47 -2.91 -8.30
N TRP A 249 9.49 -2.04 -8.27
CA TRP A 249 9.94 -1.30 -9.46
C TRP A 249 10.21 -2.25 -10.62
N ARG A 250 11.00 -3.31 -10.39
CA ARG A 250 11.34 -4.30 -11.43
C ARG A 250 10.11 -5.04 -11.95
N ALA A 251 9.17 -5.37 -11.07
CA ALA A 251 7.96 -6.09 -11.44
C ALA A 251 7.00 -5.27 -12.31
N ILE A 252 6.97 -3.94 -12.13
CA ILE A 252 6.06 -3.06 -12.86
C ILE A 252 6.75 -2.20 -13.92
N ALA A 253 8.08 -2.17 -13.99
CA ALA A 253 8.79 -1.43 -15.03
C ALA A 253 8.39 -1.95 -16.42
N PRO A 254 8.31 -1.09 -17.45
CA PRO A 254 8.14 -1.54 -18.82
C PRO A 254 9.23 -2.55 -19.16
N LYS A 255 8.84 -3.75 -19.61
CA LYS A 255 9.79 -4.70 -20.15
C LYS A 255 10.23 -4.18 -21.52
N GLU A 256 11.53 -4.03 -21.74
CA GLU A 256 12.06 -3.77 -23.08
C GLU A 256 11.57 -4.90 -23.99
N GLN A 257 10.87 -4.56 -25.07
CA GLN A 257 10.60 -5.53 -26.12
C GLN A 257 11.96 -5.90 -26.73
N PRO A 258 12.29 -7.19 -26.89
CA PRO A 258 13.48 -7.55 -27.64
C PRO A 258 13.34 -6.92 -29.02
N THR A 259 14.27 -6.03 -29.37
CA THR A 259 14.39 -5.49 -30.71
C THR A 259 14.49 -6.68 -31.66
N ALA A 260 13.48 -6.84 -32.52
CA ALA A 260 13.55 -7.78 -33.62
C ALA A 260 14.81 -7.41 -34.41
N LYS A 261 15.80 -8.31 -34.39
CA LYS A 261 16.99 -8.16 -35.22
C LYS A 261 16.54 -8.05 -36.67
N ALA A 262 16.89 -6.93 -37.30
CA ALA A 262 16.81 -6.74 -38.75
C ALA A 262 17.79 -7.66 -39.47
#